data_AF-A0A2V9DVL9-F1
#
_entry.id   AF-A0A2V9DVL9-F1
#
_cell.length_a   1.000
_cell.length_b   1.000
_cell.length_c   1.000
_cell.angle_alpha   90.00
_cell.angle_beta   90.00
_cell.angle_gamma   90.00
#
_symmetry.space_group_name_H-M   'P 1'
#
loop_
_entity.id
_entity.type
_entity.pdbx_description
1 polymer ?
#
loop_
_entity_poly.entity_id
_entity_poly.type
_entity_poly.pdbx_seq_one_letter_code
_entity_poly.pdbx_strand_id
1 'polypeptide(L)'
;MPMGPGPIGFATFVAVKWAGYTGTAYALRLAYAAPSASVLKVGSTRTAVGIGAGLAYGALWLSGLPKMGAHLADVYYFVFLLPVRMAEWSFVLWLFFDRKLADHWRLLRFATYGSGWSYVLDAVAVGTALVVPGGVWVC
;
A
#
# COMPACT_ATOMS: atom_id res chain seq x y z
N MET A 1 21.75 7.94 -10.70
CA MET A 1 20.64 8.43 -9.85
C MET A 1 19.44 7.62 -10.25
N PRO A 2 18.76 6.88 -9.36
CA PRO A 2 17.59 6.16 -9.78
C PRO A 2 16.47 7.21 -9.98
N MET A 3 16.18 7.53 -11.24
CA MET A 3 15.08 8.42 -11.63
C MET A 3 13.76 7.72 -11.29
N GLY A 4 12.88 8.39 -10.54
CA GLY A 4 11.57 7.86 -10.16
C GLY A 4 10.77 7.27 -11.34
N PRO A 5 9.74 6.45 -11.05
CA PRO A 5 9.05 5.70 -12.09
C PRO A 5 8.57 6.62 -13.21
N GLY A 6 8.85 6.24 -14.45
CA GLY A 6 8.25 6.90 -15.60
C GLY A 6 6.71 6.88 -15.47
N PRO A 7 5.98 7.83 -16.06
CA PRO A 7 4.53 7.95 -15.89
C PRO A 7 3.77 6.64 -16.14
N ILE A 8 4.24 5.83 -17.08
CA ILE A 8 3.68 4.53 -17.43
C ILE A 8 3.89 3.51 -16.29
N GLY A 9 5.10 3.41 -15.74
CA GLY A 9 5.38 2.51 -14.62
C GLY A 9 4.58 2.85 -13.36
N PHE A 10 4.42 4.14 -13.08
CA PHE A 10 3.56 4.61 -11.99
C PHE A 10 2.08 4.25 -12.25
N ALA A 11 1.57 4.45 -13.46
CA ALA A 11 0.20 4.07 -13.81
C ALA A 11 -0.04 2.56 -13.67
N THR A 12 0.89 1.72 -14.12
CA THR A 12 0.83 0.26 -13.95
C THR A 12 0.84 -0.13 -12.48
N PHE A 13 1.73 0.47 -11.67
CA PHE A 13 1.78 0.25 -10.23
C PHE A 13 0.44 0.57 -9.56
N VAL A 14 -0.15 1.73 -9.87
CA VAL A 14 -1.45 2.15 -9.34
C VAL A 14 -2.55 1.19 -9.76
N ALA A 15 -2.58 0.74 -11.02
CA ALA A 15 -3.58 -0.19 -11.52
C ALA A 15 -3.52 -1.56 -10.81
N VAL A 16 -2.31 -2.12 -10.66
CA VAL A 16 -2.09 -3.40 -9.93
C VAL A 16 -2.55 -3.28 -8.48
N LYS A 17 -2.17 -2.18 -7.80
CA LYS A 17 -2.59 -1.90 -6.43
C LYS A 17 -4.10 -1.77 -6.31
N TRP A 18 -4.72 -1.02 -7.21
CA TRP A 18 -6.16 -0.81 -7.21
C TRP A 18 -6.94 -2.13 -7.41
N ALA A 19 -6.53 -2.94 -8.38
CA ALA A 19 -7.13 -4.25 -8.62
C ALA A 19 -6.96 -5.18 -7.40
N GLY A 20 -5.74 -5.27 -6.87
CA GLY A 20 -5.43 -6.07 -5.70
C GLY A 20 -6.22 -5.66 -4.45
N TYR A 21 -6.31 -4.35 -4.18
CA TYR A 21 -7.07 -3.83 -3.03
C TYR A 21 -8.58 -3.94 -3.20
N THR A 22 -9.09 -3.85 -4.43
CA THR A 22 -10.51 -4.13 -4.72
C THR A 22 -10.84 -5.59 -4.43
N GLY A 23 -9.96 -6.53 -4.82
CA GLY A 23 -10.08 -7.94 -4.45
C GLY A 23 -10.08 -8.15 -2.93
N THR A 24 -9.14 -7.52 -2.21
CA THR A 24 -9.12 -7.59 -0.74
C THR A 24 -10.37 -7.00 -0.10
N ALA A 25 -10.90 -5.90 -0.63
CA ALA A 25 -12.12 -5.28 -0.15
C ALA A 25 -13.33 -6.21 -0.29
N TYR A 26 -13.38 -7.02 -1.35
CA TYR A 26 -14.41 -8.06 -1.50
C TYR A 26 -14.28 -9.13 -0.40
N ALA A 27 -13.08 -9.65 -0.16
CA ALA A 27 -12.84 -10.63 0.90
C ALA A 27 -13.17 -10.07 2.30
N LEU A 28 -12.80 -8.82 2.57
CA LEU A 28 -13.12 -8.12 3.83
C LEU A 28 -14.62 -7.90 4.00
N ARG A 29 -15.35 -7.57 2.93
CA ARG A 29 -16.81 -7.44 2.95
C ARG A 29 -17.49 -8.72 3.40
N LEU A 30 -17.03 -9.86 2.91
CA LEU A 30 -17.51 -11.18 3.34
C LEU A 30 -17.13 -11.45 4.80
N ALA A 31 -15.86 -11.23 5.15
CA ALA A 31 -15.37 -11.49 6.51
C ALA A 31 -16.09 -10.67 7.57
N TYR A 32 -16.33 -9.37 7.32
CA TYR A 32 -17.04 -8.46 8.23
C TYR A 32 -18.57 -8.55 8.17
N ALA A 33 -19.13 -9.40 7.30
CA ALA A 33 -20.57 -9.48 7.05
C ALA A 33 -21.17 -8.07 6.83
N ALA A 34 -20.49 -7.24 6.05
CA ALA A 34 -20.80 -5.83 5.85
C ALA A 34 -21.37 -5.58 4.44
N PRO A 35 -22.61 -6.03 4.13
CA PRO A 35 -23.16 -5.97 2.78
C PRO A 35 -23.30 -4.54 2.24
N SER A 36 -23.34 -3.53 3.11
CA SER A 36 -23.40 -2.11 2.72
C SER A 36 -22.05 -1.53 2.29
N ALA A 37 -20.92 -2.20 2.53
CA ALA A 37 -19.61 -1.72 2.14
C ALA A 37 -19.39 -1.86 0.63
N SER A 38 -19.20 -0.73 -0.06
CA SER A 38 -18.88 -0.73 -1.49
C SER A 38 -17.41 -1.13 -1.73
N VAL A 39 -17.21 -2.28 -2.35
CA VAL A 39 -15.89 -2.86 -2.66
C VAL A 39 -15.03 -1.90 -3.49
N LEU A 40 -15.60 -1.32 -4.56
CA LEU A 40 -14.90 -0.36 -5.41
C LEU A 40 -14.50 0.89 -4.62
N LYS A 41 -15.38 1.39 -3.74
CA LYS A 41 -15.08 2.56 -2.92
C LYS A 41 -13.92 2.28 -1.97
N VAL A 42 -13.92 1.13 -1.30
CA VAL A 42 -12.84 0.71 -0.41
C VAL A 42 -11.52 0.59 -1.17
N GLY A 43 -11.50 -0.13 -2.30
CA GLY A 43 -10.29 -0.30 -3.12
C GLY A 43 -9.72 1.02 -3.63
N SER A 44 -10.58 1.90 -4.16
CA SER A 44 -10.19 3.24 -4.60
C SER A 44 -9.67 4.12 -3.46
N THR A 45 -10.36 4.14 -2.31
CA THR A 45 -9.89 4.91 -1.14
C THR A 45 -8.55 4.39 -0.63
N ARG A 46 -8.37 3.08 -0.53
CA ARG A 46 -7.11 2.48 -0.10
C ARG A 46 -5.94 2.82 -1.03
N THR A 47 -6.21 2.84 -2.34
CA THR A 47 -5.23 3.20 -3.37
C THR A 47 -4.87 4.68 -3.26
N ALA A 48 -5.86 5.58 -3.17
CA ALA A 48 -5.63 7.01 -3.03
C ALA A 48 -4.85 7.37 -1.75
N VAL A 49 -5.25 6.77 -0.61
CA VAL A 49 -4.52 6.91 0.65
C VAL A 49 -3.09 6.42 0.52
N GLY A 50 -2.89 5.25 -0.12
CA GLY A 50 -1.55 4.69 -0.34
C GLY A 50 -0.65 5.54 -1.25
N ILE A 51 -1.21 6.20 -2.27
CA ILE A 51 -0.46 7.14 -3.11
C ILE A 51 -0.06 8.36 -2.29
N GLY A 52 -1.02 8.98 -1.59
CA GLY A 52 -0.75 10.19 -0.79
C GLY A 52 0.28 9.94 0.31
N ALA A 53 0.11 8.88 1.09
CA ALA A 53 1.02 8.52 2.16
C ALA A 53 2.38 8.03 1.63
N GLY A 54 2.40 7.30 0.51
CA GLY A 54 3.65 6.87 -0.14
C GLY A 54 4.48 8.04 -0.65
N LEU A 55 3.86 9.03 -1.32
CA LEU A 55 4.55 10.24 -1.78
C LEU A 55 5.09 11.06 -0.61
N ALA A 56 4.30 11.22 0.46
CA ALA A 56 4.74 11.94 1.65
C ALA A 56 5.89 11.22 2.36
N TYR A 57 5.80 9.90 2.51
CA TYR A 57 6.85 9.07 3.10
C TYR A 57 8.14 9.11 2.29
N GLY A 58 8.07 8.94 0.97
CA GLY A 58 9.23 9.04 0.08
C GLY A 58 9.90 10.41 0.13
N ALA A 59 9.12 11.50 0.17
CA ALA A 59 9.67 12.85 0.29
C ALA A 59 10.39 13.07 1.64
N LEU A 60 9.81 12.59 2.74
CA LEU A 60 10.45 12.62 4.07
C LEU A 60 11.72 11.77 4.13
N TRP A 61 11.69 10.60 3.47
CA TRP A 61 12.85 9.73 3.40
C TRP A 61 14.02 10.38 2.64
N LEU A 62 13.71 11.00 1.50
CA LEU A 62 14.70 11.72 0.68
C LEU A 62 15.26 12.96 1.38
N SER A 63 14.46 13.67 2.18
CA SER A 63 14.93 14.84 2.93
C SER A 63 15.70 14.47 4.20
N GLY A 64 15.43 13.30 4.77
CA GLY A 64 16.03 12.81 6.00
C GLY A 64 17.28 11.94 5.83
N LEU A 65 17.75 11.71 4.60
CA LEU A 65 18.84 10.80 4.22
C LEU A 65 19.98 10.75 5.27
N PRO A 66 20.03 9.72 6.13
CA PRO A 66 21.27 9.42 6.84
C PRO A 66 22.27 8.90 5.81
N LYS A 67 23.56 9.21 5.98
CA LYS A 67 24.68 8.72 5.14
C LYS A 67 24.91 7.19 5.30
N MET A 68 23.85 6.40 5.20
CA MET A 68 23.89 4.94 5.28
C MET A 68 24.12 4.37 3.88
N GLY A 69 24.91 3.30 3.77
CA GLY A 69 25.20 2.67 2.48
C GLY A 69 23.92 2.24 1.74
N ALA A 70 23.95 2.28 0.41
CA ALA A 70 22.77 2.13 -0.46
C ALA A 70 21.87 0.93 -0.11
N HIS A 71 22.46 -0.25 0.13
CA HIS A 71 21.70 -1.45 0.45
C HIS A 71 21.00 -1.44 1.81
N LEU A 72 21.58 -0.75 2.81
CA LEU A 72 20.95 -0.64 4.13
C LEU A 72 19.80 0.35 4.07
N ALA A 73 19.94 1.44 3.30
CA ALA A 73 18.88 2.43 3.13
C ALA A 73 17.61 1.82 2.51
N ASP A 74 17.74 0.93 1.52
CA ASP A 74 16.58 0.27 0.90
C ASP A 74 15.83 -0.64 1.89
N VAL A 75 16.55 -1.43 2.70
CA VAL A 75 15.93 -2.31 3.69
C VAL A 75 15.23 -1.49 4.77
N TYR A 76 15.88 -0.44 5.28
CA TYR A 76 15.27 0.43 6.29
C TYR A 76 14.04 1.16 5.74
N TYR A 77 14.06 1.57 4.46
CA TYR A 77 12.90 2.17 3.82
C TYR A 77 11.67 1.26 3.89
N PHE A 78 11.81 -0.03 3.57
CA PHE A 78 10.68 -0.97 3.66
C PHE A 78 10.26 -1.27 5.09
N VAL A 79 11.21 -1.33 6.03
CA VAL A 79 10.92 -1.55 7.46
C VAL A 79 10.13 -0.38 8.05
N PHE A 80 10.54 0.86 7.80
CA PHE A 80 9.85 2.05 8.30
C PHE A 80 8.56 2.36 7.53
N LEU A 81 8.37 1.78 6.34
CA LEU A 81 7.10 1.84 5.62
C LEU A 81 6.02 0.95 6.28
N LEU A 82 6.41 -0.09 7.02
CA LEU A 82 5.47 -1.02 7.68
C LEU A 82 4.47 -0.33 8.63
N PRO A 83 4.88 0.54 9.57
CA PRO A 83 3.93 1.27 10.41
C PRO A 83 3.00 2.19 9.60
N VAL A 84 3.48 2.78 8.50
CA VAL A 84 2.63 3.57 7.60
C VAL A 84 1.55 2.68 6.97
N ARG A 85 1.93 1.51 6.42
CA ARG A 85 0.98 0.53 5.86
C ARG A 85 -0.04 0.06 6.89
N MET A 86 0.40 -0.22 8.11
CA MET A 86 -0.48 -0.61 9.22
C MET A 86 -1.49 0.49 9.54
N ALA A 87 -1.05 1.75 9.59
CA ALA A 87 -1.93 2.89 9.79
C ALA A 87 -2.93 3.07 8.64
N GLU A 88 -2.49 2.97 7.39
CA GLU A 88 -3.34 3.05 6.19
C GLU A 88 -4.45 2.00 6.22
N TRP A 89 -4.10 0.74 6.52
CA TRP A 89 -5.08 -0.34 6.59
C TRP A 89 -6.01 -0.20 7.78
N SER A 90 -5.49 0.19 8.94
CA SER A 90 -6.30 0.45 10.13
C SER A 90 -7.33 1.55 9.87
N PHE A 91 -6.92 2.64 9.20
CA PHE A 91 -7.80 3.73 8.81
C PHE A 91 -8.91 3.28 7.85
N VAL A 92 -8.57 2.52 6.81
CA VAL A 92 -9.56 2.02 5.83
C VAL A 92 -10.53 1.02 6.48
N LEU A 93 -10.04 0.11 7.32
CA LEU A 93 -10.89 -0.85 8.03
C LEU A 93 -11.84 -0.17 9.00
N TRP A 94 -11.34 0.80 9.77
CA TRP A 94 -12.17 1.62 10.64
C TRP A 94 -13.23 2.40 9.85
N LEU A 95 -12.86 3.02 8.73
CA LEU A 95 -13.75 3.88 7.96
C LEU A 95 -14.94 3.11 7.34
N PHE A 96 -14.70 1.89 6.84
CA PHE A 96 -15.68 1.15 6.04
C PHE A 96 -16.29 -0.07 6.72
N PHE A 97 -15.62 -0.68 7.70
CA PHE A 97 -16.04 -1.96 8.28
C PHE A 97 -16.27 -1.91 9.78
N ASP A 98 -15.47 -1.15 10.54
CA ASP A 98 -15.56 -1.11 12.00
C ASP A 98 -15.48 0.31 12.56
N ARG A 99 -16.45 1.15 12.18
CA ARG A 99 -16.50 2.57 12.59
C ARG A 99 -16.73 2.76 14.10
N LYS A 100 -17.33 1.75 14.75
CA LYS A 100 -17.61 1.75 16.19
C LYS A 100 -16.45 1.22 17.03
N LEU A 101 -15.35 0.78 16.39
CA LEU A 101 -14.21 0.15 17.06
C LEU A 101 -14.66 -1.00 17.98
N ALA A 102 -15.62 -1.80 17.51
CA ALA A 102 -16.21 -2.85 18.31
C ALA A 102 -15.19 -3.96 18.64
N ASP A 103 -14.23 -4.21 17.74
CA ASP A 103 -13.16 -5.17 17.97
C ASP A 103 -11.82 -4.68 17.39
N HIS A 104 -11.06 -3.97 18.24
CA HIS A 104 -9.73 -3.47 17.90
C HIS A 104 -8.72 -4.55 17.50
N TRP A 105 -8.86 -5.78 18.01
CA TRP A 105 -7.91 -6.87 17.76
C TRP A 105 -8.17 -7.49 16.40
N ARG A 106 -9.44 -7.63 16.04
CA ARG A 106 -9.84 -8.02 14.70
C ARG A 106 -9.39 -6.99 13.66
N LEU A 107 -9.55 -5.70 13.96
CA LEU A 107 -9.06 -4.62 13.09
C LEU A 107 -7.54 -4.71 12.89
N LEU A 108 -6.76 -4.82 13.97
CA LEU A 108 -5.30 -4.94 13.89
C LEU A 108 -4.86 -6.20 13.14
N ARG A 109 -5.54 -7.34 13.34
CA ARG A 109 -5.25 -8.59 12.63
C ARG A 109 -5.46 -8.43 11.13
N PHE A 110 -6.59 -7.86 10.70
CA PHE A 110 -6.82 -7.60 9.28
C PHE A 110 -5.92 -6.51 8.71
N ALA A 111 -5.52 -5.52 9.50
CA ALA A 111 -4.53 -4.53 9.08
C ALA A 111 -3.15 -5.16 8.85
N THR A 112 -2.78 -6.16 9.66
CA THR A 112 -1.54 -6.93 9.49
C THR A 112 -1.57 -7.74 8.19
N TYR A 113 -2.67 -8.47 7.94
CA TYR A 113 -2.85 -9.20 6.68
C TYR A 113 -2.89 -8.26 5.47
N GLY A 114 -3.57 -7.13 5.58
CA GLY A 114 -3.60 -6.10 4.56
C GLY A 114 -2.20 -5.55 4.27
N SER A 115 -1.40 -5.29 5.31
CA SER A 115 -0.03 -4.80 5.15
C SER A 115 0.86 -5.82 4.45
N GLY A 116 0.76 -7.11 4.84
CA GLY A 116 1.42 -8.19 4.12
C GLY A 116 1.01 -8.25 2.65
N TRP A 117 -0.29 -8.14 2.36
CA TRP A 117 -0.80 -8.11 1.00
C TRP A 117 -0.29 -6.88 0.21
N SER A 118 -0.16 -5.72 0.86
CA SER A 118 0.45 -4.55 0.23
C SER A 118 1.88 -4.83 -0.24
N TYR A 119 2.72 -5.53 0.55
CA TYR A 119 4.07 -5.91 0.14
C TYR A 119 4.07 -6.92 -1.01
N VAL A 120 3.15 -7.89 -1.01
CA VAL A 120 3.00 -8.83 -2.14
C VAL A 120 2.68 -8.06 -3.42
N LEU A 121 1.74 -7.11 -3.36
CA LEU A 121 1.42 -6.25 -4.50
C LEU A 121 2.58 -5.33 -4.89
N ASP A 122 3.38 -4.86 -3.94
CA ASP A 122 4.61 -4.09 -4.21
C ASP A 122 5.59 -4.97 -5.02
N ALA A 123 5.85 -6.21 -4.58
CA ALA A 123 6.73 -7.15 -5.29
C ALA A 123 6.23 -7.49 -6.70
N VAL A 124 4.92 -7.72 -6.87
CA VAL A 124 4.31 -7.91 -8.19
C VAL A 124 4.52 -6.68 -9.06
N ALA A 125 4.30 -5.49 -8.52
CA ALA A 125 4.48 -4.26 -9.27
C ALA A 125 5.95 -4.03 -9.67
N VAL A 126 6.91 -4.35 -8.79
CA VAL A 126 8.36 -4.37 -9.11
C VAL A 126 8.62 -5.34 -10.27
N GLY A 127 8.13 -6.57 -10.16
CA GLY A 127 8.30 -7.59 -11.18
C GLY A 127 7.71 -7.17 -12.53
N THR A 128 6.54 -6.51 -12.53
CA THR A 128 5.94 -5.98 -13.76
C THR A 128 6.74 -4.84 -14.37
N ALA A 129 7.35 -3.98 -13.55
CA ALA A 129 8.18 -2.89 -14.05
C ALA A 129 9.45 -3.42 -14.75
N LEU A 130 10.01 -4.55 -14.31
CA LEU A 130 11.16 -5.19 -14.97
C LEU A 130 10.83 -5.85 -16.32
N VAL A 131 9.54 -6.09 -16.60
CA VAL A 131 9.08 -6.78 -17.82
C VAL A 131 8.46 -5.79 -18.83
N VAL A 132 7.96 -4.64 -18.38
CA VAL A 132 7.39 -3.59 -19.25
C VAL A 132 8.52 -2.75 -19.87
N PRO A 133 8.59 -2.62 -21.21
CA PRO A 133 9.58 -1.77 -21.87
C PRO A 133 9.48 -0.32 -21.38
N GLY A 134 10.58 0.24 -20.86
CA GLY A 134 10.60 1.58 -20.24
C GLY A 134 10.21 1.62 -18.75
N GLY A 135 10.00 0.46 -18.12
CA GLY A 135 9.75 0.34 -16.68
C GLY A 135 11.03 0.56 -15.86
N VAL A 136 11.33 1.83 -15.58
CA VAL A 136 12.30 2.17 -14.54
C VAL A 136 11.57 2.03 -13.19
N TRP A 137 12.05 1.13 -12.34
CA TRP A 137 11.57 1.00 -10.97
C TRP A 137 12.60 1.57 -10.00
N VAL A 138 12.12 2.42 -9.10
CA VAL A 138 12.86 3.00 -7.99
C VAL A 138 11.91 3.01 -6.80
N CYS A 139 12.45 2.56 -5.68
CA CYS A 139 11.87 2.37 -4.35
C CYS A 139 10.95 3.52 -3.89
#